data_AF-A0A7J7V0K0-F1
#
_entry.id   AF-A0A7J7V0K0-F1
#
_cell.length_a   1.000
_cell.length_b   1.000
_cell.length_c   1.000
_cell.angle_alpha   90.00
_cell.angle_beta   90.00
_cell.angle_gamma   90.00
#
_symmetry.space_group_name_H-M   'P 1'
#
loop_
_entity.id
_entity.type
_entity.pdbx_description
1 polymer ?
#
loop_
_entity_poly.entity_id
_entity_poly.type
_entity_poly.pdbx_seq_one_letter_code
_entity_poly.pdbx_strand_id
1 'polypeptide(L)'
;MGVSEEEREQDTENILKEIVRENFPHLVKEIDPQVQEAHRTPNKRNPKRTTPRHIIIKIPRAKNKERILKAAREKRVVTYKGAPIRLSADFSTETTQARREWQEILKVMNSKNLQPKIIYPAKLSLRIEG
;
A
#
# COMPACT_ATOMS: atom_id res chain seq x y z
N MET A 1 2.32 6.24 3.09
CA MET A 1 2.03 7.69 3.01
C MET A 1 1.51 8.17 4.35
N GLY A 2 1.87 9.39 4.78
CA GLY A 2 1.42 9.96 6.06
C GLY A 2 2.42 9.79 7.22
N VAL A 3 3.68 9.45 6.95
CA VAL A 3 4.71 9.31 7.98
C VAL A 3 5.46 10.64 8.14
N SER A 4 5.61 11.11 9.39
CA SER A 4 6.29 12.38 9.74
C SER A 4 7.69 12.48 9.15
N GLU A 5 8.15 13.68 8.78
CA GLU A 5 9.51 13.93 8.25
C GLU A 5 10.61 13.89 9.33
N GLU A 6 10.25 13.81 10.61
CA GLU A 6 11.20 13.76 11.73
C GLU A 6 11.95 12.42 11.83
N GLU A 7 11.43 11.37 11.20
CA GLU A 7 12.07 10.05 11.20
C GLU A 7 13.25 10.00 10.24
N ARG A 8 14.38 9.51 10.74
CA ARG A 8 15.64 9.45 10.01
C ARG A 8 15.56 8.41 8.89
N GLU A 9 16.42 8.55 7.88
CA GLU A 9 16.48 7.61 6.75
C GLU A 9 16.83 6.18 7.21
N GLN A 10 17.69 6.03 8.23
CA GLN A 10 18.04 4.73 8.82
C GLN A 10 16.84 4.02 9.47
N ASP A 11 15.83 4.77 9.92
CA ASP A 11 14.65 4.21 10.56
C ASP A 11 13.66 3.67 9.51
N THR A 12 13.82 4.02 8.23
CA THR A 12 12.84 3.68 7.19
C THR A 12 12.68 2.19 6.95
N GLU A 13 13.73 1.40 7.18
CA GLU A 13 13.67 -0.06 7.14
C GLU A 13 12.84 -0.64 8.29
N ASN A 14 12.90 -0.01 9.47
CA ASN A 14 12.18 -0.44 10.66
C ASN A 14 10.71 -0.01 10.65
N ILE A 15 10.37 1.08 9.96
CA ILE A 15 8.98 1.56 9.82
C ILE A 15 8.06 0.45 9.34
N LEU A 16 8.45 -0.34 8.32
CA LEU A 16 7.59 -1.43 7.84
C LEU A 16 7.32 -2.45 8.95
N LYS A 17 8.38 -2.85 9.68
CA LYS A 17 8.30 -3.85 10.76
C LYS A 17 7.39 -3.36 11.87
N GLU A 18 7.53 -2.09 12.27
CA GLU A 18 6.66 -1.46 13.26
C GLU A 18 5.21 -1.40 12.79
N ILE A 19 4.95 -0.98 11.56
CA ILE A 19 3.59 -0.94 11.00
C ILE A 19 2.95 -2.32 11.02
N VAL A 20 3.64 -3.38 10.56
CA VAL A 20 3.02 -4.72 10.59
C VAL A 20 2.89 -5.28 12.00
N ARG A 21 3.78 -4.94 12.94
CA ARG A 21 3.61 -5.30 14.35
C ARG A 21 2.39 -4.62 14.98
N GLU A 22 2.23 -3.31 14.74
CA GLU A 22 1.12 -2.51 15.27
C GLU A 22 -0.22 -2.95 14.64
N ASN A 23 -0.23 -3.26 13.34
CA ASN A 23 -1.49 -3.44 12.62
C ASN A 23 -1.87 -4.87 12.30
N PHE A 24 -0.90 -5.75 12.09
CA PHE A 24 -1.07 -7.08 11.54
C PHE A 24 -0.25 -8.12 12.33
N PRO A 25 -0.50 -8.32 13.64
CA PRO A 25 0.31 -9.19 14.48
C PRO A 25 0.35 -10.66 14.00
N HIS A 26 -0.70 -11.11 13.29
CA HIS A 26 -0.75 -12.42 12.66
C HIS A 26 0.27 -12.56 11.51
N LEU A 27 0.48 -11.50 10.72
CA LEU A 27 1.43 -11.52 9.62
C LEU A 27 2.88 -11.55 10.08
N VAL A 28 3.19 -10.97 11.25
CA VAL A 28 4.55 -10.99 11.82
C VAL A 28 5.06 -12.43 12.01
N LYS A 29 4.17 -13.35 12.39
CA LYS A 29 4.52 -14.75 12.64
C LYS A 29 4.67 -15.56 11.34
N GLU A 30 3.94 -15.19 10.30
CA GLU A 30 3.88 -15.94 9.04
C GLU A 30 4.81 -15.40 7.94
N ILE A 31 5.16 -14.12 8.04
CA ILE A 31 5.92 -13.40 7.03
C ILE A 31 7.04 -12.69 7.75
N ASP A 32 8.29 -13.04 7.43
CA ASP A 32 9.43 -12.21 7.80
C ASP A 32 9.37 -10.92 6.95
N PRO A 33 9.07 -9.74 7.56
CA PRO A 33 8.97 -8.48 6.85
C PRO A 33 10.38 -7.97 6.53
N GLN A 34 11.06 -8.68 5.63
CA GLN A 34 12.34 -8.26 5.09
C GLN A 34 12.14 -7.06 4.17
N VAL A 35 12.99 -6.05 4.39
CA VAL A 35 13.09 -4.87 3.55
C VAL A 35 14.40 -4.99 2.79
N GLN A 36 14.34 -4.89 1.46
CA GLN A 36 15.54 -4.83 0.63
C GLN A 36 16.07 -3.39 0.56
N GLU A 37 15.17 -2.42 0.48
CA GLU A 37 15.49 -1.01 0.38
C GLU A 37 14.30 -0.19 0.86
N ALA A 38 14.56 0.91 1.56
CA ALA A 38 13.55 1.89 1.90
C ALA A 38 14.14 3.29 1.73
N HIS A 39 13.40 4.18 1.07
CA HIS A 39 13.83 5.57 0.89
C HIS A 39 12.64 6.51 0.77
N ARG A 40 12.87 7.80 1.02
CA ARG A 40 11.85 8.84 0.81
C ARG A 40 11.88 9.36 -0.61
N THR A 41 10.72 9.49 -1.22
CA THR A 41 10.57 10.08 -2.56
C THR A 41 9.70 11.35 -2.51
N PRO A 42 10.12 12.45 -3.16
CA PRO A 42 11.42 12.67 -3.80
C PRO A 42 12.59 12.79 -2.79
N ASN A 43 13.82 12.47 -3.19
CA ASN A 43 15.00 12.56 -2.32
C ASN A 43 15.20 13.96 -1.73
N LYS A 44 14.88 15.01 -2.50
CA LYS A 44 14.95 16.40 -2.03
C LYS A 44 13.63 16.82 -1.41
N ARG A 45 13.69 17.37 -0.19
CA ARG A 45 12.54 17.98 0.48
C ARG A 45 12.21 19.32 -0.20
N ASN A 46 10.97 19.47 -0.67
CA ASN A 46 10.47 20.74 -1.15
C ASN A 46 9.85 21.52 0.04
N PRO A 47 10.40 22.67 0.45
CA PRO A 47 9.89 23.44 1.58
C PRO A 47 8.48 23.97 1.37
N LYS A 48 8.01 24.12 0.11
CA LYS A 48 6.65 24.56 -0.21
C LYS A 48 5.58 23.48 0.00
N ARG A 49 5.98 22.21 0.16
CA ARG A 49 5.05 21.08 0.30
C ARG A 49 4.73 20.87 1.77
N THR A 50 3.47 21.01 2.14
CA THR A 50 2.97 20.80 3.51
C THR A 50 2.75 19.31 3.85
N THR A 51 2.59 18.46 2.84
CA THR A 51 2.43 17.01 3.04
C THR A 51 3.79 16.31 3.19
N PRO A 52 3.91 15.33 4.11
CA PRO A 52 5.11 14.51 4.20
C PRO A 52 5.39 13.77 2.89
N ARG A 53 6.67 13.51 2.62
CA ARG A 53 7.11 12.73 1.47
C ARG A 53 6.64 11.28 1.59
N HIS A 54 6.53 10.63 0.45
CA HIS A 54 6.19 9.23 0.43
C HIS A 54 7.43 8.41 0.74
N ILE A 55 7.26 7.27 1.41
CA ILE A 55 8.32 6.29 1.61
C ILE A 55 8.05 5.15 0.63
N ILE A 56 9.02 4.86 -0.22
CA ILE A 56 9.01 3.68 -1.08
C ILE A 56 9.78 2.60 -0.34
N ILE A 57 9.15 1.42 -0.23
CA ILE A 57 9.75 0.25 0.41
C ILE A 57 9.77 -0.88 -0.61
N LYS A 58 10.98 -1.36 -0.92
CA LYS A 58 11.23 -2.51 -1.79
C LYS A 58 11.24 -3.78 -0.94
N ILE A 59 10.25 -4.62 -1.17
CA ILE A 59 10.12 -5.92 -0.52
C ILE A 59 10.65 -6.98 -1.50
N PRO A 60 11.57 -7.88 -1.08
CA PRO A 60 12.20 -8.84 -1.99
C PRO A 60 11.21 -9.88 -2.54
N ARG A 61 10.19 -10.25 -1.75
CA ARG A 61 9.17 -11.24 -2.14
C ARG A 61 7.84 -10.58 -2.50
N ALA A 62 7.43 -10.69 -3.76
CA ALA A 62 6.15 -10.14 -4.24
C ALA A 62 4.93 -10.71 -3.48
N LYS A 63 4.94 -12.00 -3.13
CA LYS A 63 3.89 -12.64 -2.31
C LYS A 63 3.69 -11.94 -0.96
N ASN A 64 4.78 -11.51 -0.32
CA ASN A 64 4.71 -10.81 0.97
C ASN A 64 4.09 -9.42 0.80
N LYS A 65 4.52 -8.69 -0.24
CA LYS A 65 3.93 -7.37 -0.62
C LYS A 65 2.43 -7.47 -0.82
N GLU A 66 1.95 -8.47 -1.57
CA GLU A 66 0.52 -8.64 -1.84
C GLU A 66 -0.28 -8.98 -0.58
N ARG A 67 0.25 -9.82 0.31
CA ARG A 67 -0.42 -10.18 1.57
C ARG A 67 -0.56 -8.97 2.50
N ILE A 68 0.50 -8.17 2.66
CA ILE A 68 0.48 -6.95 3.47
C ILE A 68 -0.54 -5.95 2.90
N LEU A 69 -0.54 -5.73 1.58
CA LEU A 69 -1.50 -4.84 0.94
C LEU A 69 -2.95 -5.35 1.03
N LYS A 70 -3.16 -6.66 0.99
CA LYS A 70 -4.48 -7.27 1.19
C LYS A 70 -4.97 -7.03 2.62
N ALA A 71 -4.15 -7.34 3.62
CA ALA A 71 -4.50 -7.11 5.03
C ALA A 71 -4.76 -5.63 5.32
N ALA A 72 -3.98 -4.72 4.74
CA ALA A 72 -4.21 -3.28 4.86
C ALA A 72 -5.57 -2.84 4.28
N ARG A 73 -6.00 -3.41 3.15
CA ARG A 73 -7.32 -3.13 2.57
C ARG A 73 -8.46 -3.67 3.42
N GLU A 74 -8.29 -4.87 3.98
CA GLU A 74 -9.28 -5.50 4.86
C GLU A 74 -9.46 -4.72 6.16
N LYS A 75 -8.36 -4.25 6.75
CA LYS A 75 -8.38 -3.44 7.98
C LYS A 75 -8.95 -2.03 7.76
N ARG A 76 -8.88 -1.48 6.55
CA ARG A 76 -9.26 -0.12 6.13
C ARG A 76 -8.46 1.02 6.75
N VAL A 77 -8.21 0.97 8.07
CA VAL A 77 -7.43 1.96 8.82
C VAL A 77 -6.13 1.31 9.27
N VAL A 78 -5.01 1.84 8.78
CA VAL A 78 -3.66 1.45 9.19
C VAL A 78 -3.06 2.62 9.93
N THR A 79 -2.45 2.37 11.09
CA THR A 79 -1.80 3.40 11.90
C THR A 79 -0.30 3.19 11.98
N TYR A 80 0.43 4.26 12.27
CA TYR A 80 1.84 4.20 12.61
C TYR A 80 2.10 5.19 13.74
N LYS A 81 2.55 4.69 14.90
CA LYS A 81 2.73 5.51 16.11
C LYS A 81 1.45 6.29 16.45
N GLY A 82 0.29 5.66 16.26
CA GLY A 82 -1.03 6.28 16.49
C GLY A 82 -1.53 7.22 15.38
N ALA A 83 -0.71 7.59 14.40
CA ALA A 83 -1.13 8.41 13.27
C ALA A 83 -1.70 7.55 12.13
N PRO A 84 -2.83 7.92 11.50
CA PRO A 84 -3.37 7.18 10.37
C PRO A 84 -2.48 7.32 9.13
N ILE A 85 -2.14 6.18 8.53
CA ILE A 85 -1.31 6.10 7.32
C ILE A 85 -2.03 5.34 6.21
N ARG A 86 -1.58 5.56 4.98
CA ARG A 86 -2.07 4.82 3.81
C ARG A 86 -0.95 4.00 3.18
N LEU A 87 -1.21 2.70 3.05
CA LEU A 87 -0.37 1.75 2.31
C LEU A 87 -0.98 1.50 0.93
N SER A 88 -0.17 1.68 -0.11
CA SER A 88 -0.56 1.42 -1.50
C SER A 88 0.62 0.80 -2.25
N ALA A 89 0.32 0.04 -3.31
CA ALA A 89 1.36 -0.38 -4.23
C ALA A 89 1.87 0.82 -5.04
N ASP A 90 3.17 0.86 -5.26
CA ASP A 90 3.78 1.73 -6.25
C ASP A 90 3.60 1.12 -7.65
N PHE A 91 3.01 1.88 -8.57
CA PHE A 91 2.69 1.48 -9.93
C PHE A 91 3.23 2.55 -10.91
N SER A 92 3.52 2.15 -12.14
CA SER A 92 3.83 3.12 -13.20
C SER A 92 2.63 4.06 -13.44
N THR A 93 2.90 5.21 -14.06
CA THR A 93 1.87 6.18 -14.46
C THR A 93 0.82 5.53 -15.34
N GLU A 94 1.24 4.75 -16.33
CA GLU A 94 0.38 3.99 -17.24
C GLU A 94 -0.51 2.99 -16.48
N THR A 95 0.06 2.17 -15.60
CA THR A 95 -0.71 1.20 -14.80
C THR A 95 -1.67 1.92 -13.84
N THR A 96 -1.26 3.05 -13.29
CA THR A 96 -2.10 3.87 -12.43
C THR A 96 -3.29 4.44 -13.21
N GLN A 97 -3.07 4.88 -14.45
CA GLN A 97 -4.12 5.40 -15.32
C GLN A 97 -5.10 4.31 -15.73
N ALA A 98 -4.63 3.16 -16.22
CA ALA A 98 -5.49 2.02 -16.54
C ALA A 98 -6.33 1.57 -15.33
N ARG A 99 -5.76 1.60 -14.11
CA ARG A 99 -6.52 1.32 -12.88
C ARG A 99 -7.58 2.37 -12.55
N ARG A 100 -7.39 3.64 -12.93
CA ARG A 100 -8.37 4.71 -12.74
C ARG A 100 -9.57 4.52 -13.65
N GLU A 101 -9.35 4.14 -14.90
CA GLU A 101 -10.44 3.83 -15.85
C GLU A 101 -11.34 2.71 -15.32
N TRP A 102 -10.74 1.68 -14.71
CA TRP A 102 -11.52 0.64 -14.04
C TRP A 102 -12.32 1.14 -12.83
N GLN A 103 -11.96 2.25 -12.16
CA GLN A 103 -12.68 2.71 -10.95
C GLN A 103 -14.13 3.06 -11.23
N GLU A 104 -14.43 3.72 -12.35
CA GLU A 104 -15.80 4.07 -12.72
C GLU A 104 -16.63 2.81 -12.97
N ILE A 105 -16.04 1.87 -13.72
CA ILE A 105 -16.62 0.57 -14.02
C ILE A 105 -16.86 -0.24 -12.72
N LEU A 106 -15.90 -0.24 -11.80
CA LEU A 106 -16.02 -0.88 -10.49
C LEU A 106 -17.18 -0.31 -9.67
N LYS A 107 -17.40 1.01 -9.72
CA LYS A 107 -18.50 1.66 -8.99
C LYS A 107 -19.85 1.13 -9.47
N VAL A 108 -20.04 1.02 -10.79
CA VAL A 108 -21.25 0.47 -11.42
C VAL A 108 -21.41 -1.02 -11.16
N MET A 109 -20.32 -1.79 -11.17
CA MET A 109 -20.38 -3.23 -10.89
C MET A 109 -20.66 -3.54 -9.42
N ASN A 110 -20.12 -2.72 -8.50
CA ASN A 110 -20.41 -2.83 -7.08
C ASN A 110 -21.88 -2.53 -6.77
N SER A 111 -22.52 -1.58 -7.49
CA SER A 111 -23.96 -1.34 -7.33
C SER A 111 -24.84 -2.50 -7.84
N LYS A 112 -24.27 -3.40 -8.65
CA LYS A 112 -24.91 -4.63 -9.14
C LYS A 112 -24.51 -5.89 -8.34
N ASN A 113 -23.85 -5.74 -7.18
CA ASN A 113 -23.40 -6.84 -6.31
C ASN A 113 -22.45 -7.87 -6.97
N LEU A 114 -21.77 -7.53 -8.06
CA LEU A 114 -20.90 -8.45 -8.81
C LEU A 114 -19.50 -8.69 -8.17
N GLN A 115 -19.24 -8.08 -7.01
CA GLN A 115 -17.99 -8.17 -6.24
C GLN A 115 -16.70 -8.14 -7.10
N PRO A 116 -16.55 -7.13 -7.99
CA PRO A 116 -15.42 -7.07 -8.90
C PRO A 116 -14.08 -6.90 -8.16
N LYS A 117 -13.02 -7.51 -8.69
CA LYS A 117 -11.65 -7.40 -8.18
C LYS A 117 -10.68 -6.96 -9.26
N ILE A 118 -9.88 -5.94 -8.99
CA ILE A 118 -8.73 -5.59 -9.85
C ILE A 118 -7.51 -6.40 -9.40
N ILE A 119 -7.04 -7.28 -10.28
CA ILE A 119 -5.83 -8.06 -10.14
C ILE A 119 -4.65 -7.30 -10.76
N TYR A 120 -3.45 -7.57 -10.28
CA TYR A 120 -2.23 -7.02 -10.83
C TYR A 120 -2.06 -7.36 -12.33
N PRO A 121 -1.53 -6.45 -13.16
CA PRO A 121 -1.27 -5.05 -12.88
C PRO A 121 -2.53 -4.18 -13.00
N ALA A 122 -3.44 -4.46 -13.93
CA ALA A 122 -4.70 -3.72 -14.12
C ALA A 122 -5.77 -4.60 -14.80
N LYS A 123 -5.95 -5.84 -14.34
CA LYS A 123 -6.92 -6.80 -14.90
C LYS A 123 -8.17 -6.86 -14.02
N LEU A 124 -9.35 -6.84 -14.62
CA LEU A 124 -10.61 -7.01 -13.90
C LEU A 124 -10.96 -8.51 -13.80
N SER A 125 -11.35 -8.95 -12.61
CA SER A 125 -11.88 -10.29 -12.34
C SER A 125 -13.28 -10.15 -11.74
N LEU A 126 -14.21 -10.94 -12.29
CA LEU A 126 -15.60 -10.99 -11.89
C LEU A 126 -15.96 -12.43 -11.51
N ARG A 127 -16.85 -12.58 -10.53
CA ARG A 127 -17.55 -13.83 -10.27
C ARG A 127 -18.95 -13.68 -10.84
N ILE A 128 -19.23 -14.43 -11.89
CA ILE A 128 -20.57 -14.55 -12.48
C ILE A 128 -21.04 -15.93 -12.05
N GLU A 129 -22.14 -15.99 -11.30
CA GLU A 129 -22.82 -17.26 -11.05
C GLU A 129 -23.33 -17.77 -12.40
N GLY A 130 -22.90 -18.98 -12.78
CA GLY A 130 -23.36 -19.66 -13.98
C GLY A 130 -24.58 -20.50 -13.69
#